data_AF-A0A7W0LWX3-F1
#
_entry.id   AF-A0A7W0LWX3-F1
#
_cell.length_a   1.000
_cell.length_b   1.000
_cell.length_c   1.000
_cell.angle_alpha   90.00
_cell.angle_beta   90.00
_cell.angle_gamma   90.00
#
_symmetry.space_group_name_H-M   'P 1'
#
loop_
_entity.id
_entity.type
_entity.pdbx_description
1 polymer ?
#
loop_
_entity_poly.entity_id
_entity_poly.type
_entity_poly.pdbx_seq_one_letter_code
_entity_poly.pdbx_strand_id
1 'polypeptide(L)' 'MKPSLARRAGAEAFAAFALVFAGCGAVVTDTEYDGALGSVGISLVFGLVIMAMVYATGHLSGAHINPAVT' A
#
# COMPACT_ATOMS: atom_id res chain seq x y z
N MET A 1 -19.06 -0.72 16.49
CA MET A 1 -18.35 0.37 17.19
C MET A 1 -17.22 0.88 16.31
N LYS A 2 -17.03 2.20 16.18
CA LYS A 2 -15.91 2.77 15.42
C LYS A 2 -14.61 2.60 16.24
N PRO A 3 -13.51 2.11 15.65
CA PRO A 3 -12.22 2.00 16.34
C PRO A 3 -11.72 3.38 16.83
N SER A 4 -10.90 3.38 17.89
CA SER A 4 -10.28 4.60 18.42
C SER A 4 -9.38 5.27 17.37
N LEU A 5 -9.21 6.59 17.47
CA LEU A 5 -8.39 7.35 16.51
C LEU A 5 -6.96 6.79 16.40
N ALA A 6 -6.33 6.45 17.52
CA ALA A 6 -4.99 5.86 17.53
C ALA A 6 -4.92 4.55 16.73
N ARG A 7 -5.95 3.70 16.84
CA ARG A 7 -6.03 2.44 16.09
C ARG A 7 -6.23 2.67 14.59
N ARG A 8 -7.04 3.67 14.22
CA ARG A 8 -7.26 4.07 12.82
C ARG A 8 -6.00 4.67 12.21
N ALA A 9 -5.34 5.58 12.92
CA ALA A 9 -4.11 6.22 12.48
C ALA A 9 -2.96 5.20 12.33
N GLY A 10 -2.81 4.26 13.27
CA GLY A 10 -1.83 3.19 13.14
C GLY A 10 -2.10 2.27 11.94
N ALA A 11 -3.37 1.98 11.65
CA ALA A 11 -3.76 1.21 10.47
C ALA A 11 -3.45 1.96 9.16
N GLU A 12 -3.74 3.25 9.07
CA GLU A 12 -3.37 4.09 7.90
C GLU A 12 -1.85 4.18 7.73
N ALA A 13 -1.10 4.39 8.83
CA ALA A 13 0.35 4.49 8.78
C ALA A 13 0.99 3.18 8.29
N PHE A 14 0.54 2.03 8.80
CA PHE A 14 1.04 0.73 8.36
C PHE A 14 0.67 0.45 6.89
N ALA A 15 -0.56 0.74 6.49
CA ALA A 15 -1.00 0.53 5.12
C ALA A 15 -0.24 1.42 4.13
N ALA A 16 -0.02 2.70 4.47
CA ALA A 16 0.76 3.63 3.65
C ALA A 16 2.24 3.22 3.57
N PHE A 17 2.81 2.75 4.69
CA PHE A 17 4.14 2.16 4.70
C PHE A 17 4.23 0.96 3.76
N ALA A 18 3.29 0.01 3.84
CA ALA A 18 3.28 -1.17 2.98
C ALA A 18 3.17 -0.79 1.49
N LEU A 19 2.32 0.19 1.17
CA LEU A 19 2.18 0.72 -0.19
C LEU A 19 3.51 1.25 -0.74
N VAL A 20 4.17 2.14 0.02
CA VAL A 20 5.44 2.76 -0.40
C VAL A 20 6.56 1.71 -0.45
N PHE A 21 6.65 0.87 0.58
CA PHE A 21 7.69 -0.16 0.67
C PHE A 21 7.62 -1.14 -0.51
N ALA A 22 6.43 -1.71 -0.78
CA ALA A 22 6.28 -2.67 -1.87
C ALA A 22 6.35 -2.00 -3.25
N GLY A 23 5.66 -0.86 -3.42
CA GLY A 23 5.59 -0.17 -4.71
C GLY A 23 6.92 0.43 -5.15
N CYS A 24 7.58 1.22 -4.28
CA CYS A 24 8.91 1.75 -4.59
C CYS A 24 9.96 0.63 -4.61
N GLY A 25 9.82 -0.40 -3.76
CA GLY A 25 10.66 -1.59 -3.80
C GLY A 25 10.59 -2.33 -5.13
N ALA A 26 9.41 -2.41 -5.75
CA ALA A 26 9.26 -2.98 -7.09
C ALA A 26 9.99 -2.14 -8.16
N VAL A 27 9.94 -0.81 -8.08
CA VAL A 27 10.69 0.07 -9.00
C VAL A 27 12.20 -0.15 -8.85
N VAL A 28 12.71 -0.17 -7.62
CA VAL A 28 14.13 -0.43 -7.34
C VAL A 28 14.53 -1.83 -7.83
N THR A 29 13.69 -2.83 -7.58
CA THR A 29 13.94 -4.20 -8.06
C THR A 29 13.99 -4.23 -9.58
N ASP A 30 13.05 -3.58 -10.28
CA ASP A 30 13.06 -3.51 -11.74
C ASP A 30 14.34 -2.89 -12.27
N THR A 31 14.89 -1.87 -11.60
CA THR A 31 16.17 -1.25 -11.99
C THR A 31 17.39 -2.13 -11.71
N GLU A 32 17.39 -2.92 -10.65
CA GLU A 32 18.53 -3.78 -10.27
C GLU A 32 18.58 -5.09 -11.08
N TYR A 33 17.43 -5.54 -11.62
CA TYR A 33 17.31 -6.79 -12.35
C TYR A 33 16.92 -6.58 -13.83
N ASP A 34 17.52 -5.58 -14.48
CA ASP A 34 17.43 -5.31 -15.93
C ASP A 34 15.99 -5.26 -16.50
N GLY A 35 15.04 -4.69 -15.76
CA GLY A 35 13.66 -4.53 -16.22
C GLY A 35 12.80 -5.80 -16.12
N ALA A 36 13.18 -6.76 -15.27
CA ALA A 36 12.49 -8.05 -15.15
C ALA A 36 10.99 -7.96 -14.80
N LEU A 37 10.53 -6.86 -14.19
CA LEU A 37 9.11 -6.64 -13.88
C LEU A 37 8.42 -5.84 -14.99
N GLY A 38 9.10 -4.83 -15.52
CA GLY A 38 8.56 -3.82 -16.41
C GLY A 38 7.38 -3.05 -15.81
N SER A 39 6.79 -2.18 -16.61
CA SER A 39 5.68 -1.31 -16.17
C SER A 39 4.45 -2.08 -15.68
N VAL A 40 4.16 -3.24 -16.29
CA VAL A 40 3.02 -4.09 -15.92
C VAL A 40 3.26 -4.73 -14.55
N GLY A 41 4.45 -5.29 -14.31
CA GLY A 41 4.79 -5.90 -13.01
C GLY A 41 4.77 -4.87 -11.88
N ILE A 42 5.36 -3.69 -12.10
CA ILE A 42 5.34 -2.60 -11.11
C ILE A 42 3.90 -2.17 -10.80
N SER A 43 3.09 -1.95 -11.85
CA SER A 43 1.67 -1.57 -11.68
C SER A 43 0.88 -2.62 -10.90
N LEU A 44 1.14 -3.91 -11.16
CA LEU A 44 0.53 -5.00 -10.43
C LEU A 44 0.93 -5.02 -8.95
N VAL A 45 2.20 -4.75 -8.62
CA VAL A 45 2.63 -4.69 -7.21
C VAL A 45 1.90 -3.58 -6.46
N PHE A 46 1.80 -2.38 -7.04
CA PHE A 46 1.02 -1.28 -6.46
C PHE A 46 -0.45 -1.65 -6.26
N GLY A 47 -1.09 -2.23 -7.28
CA GLY A 47 -2.50 -2.63 -7.18
C GLY A 47 -2.74 -3.73 -6.14
N LEU A 48 -1.89 -4.75 -6.11
CA LEU A 48 -2.02 -5.89 -5.19
C LEU A 48 -1.76 -5.51 -3.73
N VAL A 49 -0.78 -4.63 -3.47
CA VAL A 49 -0.54 -4.18 -2.08
C VAL A 49 -1.68 -3.29 -1.57
N ILE A 50 -2.26 -2.42 -2.42
CA ILE A 50 -3.47 -1.66 -2.08
C ILE A 50 -4.61 -2.62 -1.77
N MET A 51 -4.89 -3.59 -2.65
CA MET A 51 -5.94 -4.59 -2.45
C MET A 51 -5.75 -5.35 -1.13
N ALA A 52 -4.54 -5.84 -0.87
CA ALA A 52 -4.22 -6.54 0.37
C ALA A 52 -4.46 -5.68 1.61
N MET A 53 -4.03 -4.41 1.58
CA MET A 53 -4.22 -3.48 2.69
C MET A 53 -5.69 -3.08 2.87
N VAL A 54 -6.46 -2.91 1.79
CA VAL A 54 -7.91 -2.66 1.88
C VAL A 54 -8.61 -3.81 2.60
N TYR A 55 -8.32 -5.07 2.25
CA TYR A 55 -8.89 -6.22 2.95
C TYR A 55 -8.41 -6.33 4.40
N ALA A 56 -7.13 -6.05 4.66
CA ALA A 56 -6.54 -6.18 5.99
C ALA A 56 -6.96 -5.07 6.97
N THR A 57 -7.02 -3.81 6.52
CA THR A 57 -7.18 -2.63 7.39
C THR A 57 -8.43 -1.81 7.11
N GLY A 58 -9.19 -2.09 6.04
CA GLY A 58 -10.37 -1.31 5.66
C GLY A 58 -11.44 -1.24 6.76
N HIS A 59 -11.68 -2.36 7.46
CA HIS A 59 -12.60 -2.41 8.59
C HIS A 59 -12.12 -1.61 9.82
N LEU A 60 -10.85 -1.21 9.86
CA LEU A 60 -10.26 -0.41 10.93
C LEU A 60 -10.36 1.08 10.60
N SER A 61 -9.77 1.52 9.50
CA SER A 61 -9.59 2.96 9.21
C SER A 61 -10.45 3.50 8.07
N GLY A 62 -10.91 2.62 7.17
CA GLY A 62 -11.41 2.98 5.83
C GLY A 62 -10.40 2.68 4.72
N ALA A 63 -9.14 2.38 5.07
CA ALA A 63 -8.03 2.15 4.15
C ALA A 63 -7.93 3.26 3.08
N HIS A 64 -7.76 4.51 3.52
CA HIS A 64 -7.53 5.62 2.59
C HIS A 64 -6.15 5.49 1.93
N ILE A 65 -5.11 5.21 2.73
CA ILE A 65 -3.72 4.93 2.29
C ILE A 65 -3.12 6.12 1.49
N ASN A 66 -3.81 7.25 1.43
CA ASN A 66 -3.47 8.40 0.61
C ASN A 66 -4.18 9.67 1.13
N PRO A 67 -3.45 10.76 1.40
CA PRO A 67 -4.05 12.03 1.80
C PRO A 67 -5.06 12.61 0.79
N ALA A 68 -4.87 12.37 -0.51
CA ALA A 68 -5.80 12.86 -1.55
C ALA A 68 -7.15 12.12 -1.57
N VAL A 69 -7.22 10.96 -0.92
CA VAL A 69 -8.45 10.15 -0.82
C VAL A 69 -9.22 10.47 0.47
N THR A 70 -8.53 10.95 1.51
CA THR A 70 -9.11 11.24 2.84
C THR A 70 -10.07 12.43 2.81
#